data_AF-T2SQ26-F1
#
_entry.id   AF-T2SQ26-F1
#
_cell.length_a   1.000
_cell.length_b   1.000
_cell.length_c   1.000
_cell.angle_alpha   90.00
_cell.angle_beta   90.00
_cell.angle_gamma   90.00
#
_symmetry.space_group_name_H-M   'P 1'
#
loop_
_entity.id
_entity.type
_entity.pdbx_description
1 polymer ?
#
loop_
_entity_poly.entity_id
_entity_poly.type
_entity_poly.pdbx_seq_one_letter_code
_entity_poly.pdbx_strand_id
1 'polypeptide(L)'
;MSLIRIDNNKKVIGVSIPLTSISGKARVKIRHAFSDYGISTATRKIPFSLKHYVEWQIGYDVPIKDKEKFKLTTLKDEKYHFLGANNKVKTLYELSEIIYYAKQLNLISLENLENTLKYLEKQKQFIEDSFMITRERFRSHQFGGMDFELSRISYPLLIHS
;
A
#
# COMPACT_ATOMS: atom_id res chain seq x y z
N MET A 1 9.75 6.85 -16.41
CA MET A 1 10.11 5.42 -16.39
C MET A 1 8.94 4.68 -15.74
N SER A 2 8.42 3.60 -16.34
CA SER A 2 7.32 2.84 -15.72
C SER A 2 7.82 2.10 -14.48
N LEU A 3 6.96 1.98 -13.47
CA LEU A 3 7.29 1.28 -12.22
C LEU A 3 7.43 -0.23 -12.45
N ILE A 4 6.67 -0.77 -13.40
CA ILE A 4 6.56 -2.20 -13.71
C ILE A 4 7.31 -2.53 -15.00
N ARG A 5 8.02 -3.66 -15.00
CA ARG A 5 8.75 -4.25 -16.13
C ARG A 5 8.34 -5.71 -16.31
N ILE A 6 8.06 -6.12 -17.54
CA ILE A 6 7.58 -7.49 -17.84
C ILE A 6 8.64 -8.22 -18.66
N ASP A 7 9.06 -9.40 -18.19
CA ASP A 7 9.87 -10.34 -18.94
C ASP A 7 9.00 -11.55 -19.31
N ASN A 8 8.52 -11.57 -20.56
CA ASN A 8 7.64 -12.62 -21.06
C ASN A 8 8.33 -13.99 -21.13
N ASN A 9 9.63 -14.02 -21.45
CA ASN A 9 10.38 -15.26 -21.61
C ASN A 9 10.58 -15.94 -20.26
N LYS A 10 10.88 -15.16 -19.21
CA LYS A 10 11.05 -15.67 -17.85
C LYS A 10 9.75 -15.74 -17.06
N LYS A 11 8.66 -15.21 -17.59
CA LYS A 11 7.38 -14.99 -16.89
C LYS A 11 7.56 -14.27 -15.56
N VAL A 12 8.32 -13.16 -15.58
CA VAL A 12 8.63 -12.36 -14.39
C VAL A 12 8.04 -10.96 -14.52
N ILE A 13 7.48 -10.49 -13.40
CA ILE A 13 7.03 -9.11 -13.22
C ILE A 13 8.02 -8.43 -12.27
N GLY A 14 8.82 -7.50 -12.79
CA GLY A 14 9.75 -6.69 -12.01
C GLY A 14 9.12 -5.37 -11.59
N VAL A 15 9.30 -4.98 -10.32
CA VAL A 15 8.89 -3.66 -9.80
C VAL A 15 10.12 -2.88 -9.39
N SER A 16 10.27 -1.67 -9.93
CA SER A 16 11.37 -0.77 -9.60
C SER A 16 11.00 0.10 -8.40
N ILE A 17 11.65 -0.13 -7.25
CA ILE A 17 11.39 0.63 -6.02
C ILE A 17 12.57 1.56 -5.72
N PRO A 18 12.35 2.88 -5.56
CA PRO A 18 13.41 3.80 -5.18
C PRO A 18 13.80 3.60 -3.70
N LEU A 19 15.04 3.15 -3.46
CA LEU A 19 15.53 2.84 -2.11
C LEU A 19 16.11 4.05 -1.34
N THR A 20 16.31 5.18 -2.02
CA THR A 20 16.90 6.39 -1.41
C THR A 20 15.89 7.52 -1.20
N SER A 21 14.63 7.33 -1.58
CA SER A 21 13.60 8.35 -1.37
C SER A 21 13.11 8.27 0.07
N ILE A 22 13.34 9.33 0.85
CA ILE A 22 12.88 9.42 2.24
C ILE A 22 11.41 9.86 2.34
N SER A 23 10.90 10.51 1.31
CA SER A 23 9.50 10.92 1.16
C SER A 23 8.89 10.19 -0.03
N GLY A 24 7.60 9.85 0.08
CA GLY A 24 6.85 9.13 -0.95
C GLY A 24 6.18 7.86 -0.45
N LYS A 25 5.65 7.09 -1.40
CA LYS A 25 4.89 5.85 -1.20
C LYS A 25 5.75 4.66 -0.76
N ALA A 26 7.00 4.61 -1.22
CA ALA A 26 7.94 3.55 -0.86
C ALA A 26 9.08 4.12 -0.04
N ARG A 27 9.39 3.46 1.08
CA ARG A 27 10.41 3.87 2.04
C ARG A 27 11.16 2.65 2.53
N VAL A 28 12.44 2.81 2.85
CA VAL A 28 13.19 1.77 3.55
C VAL A 28 13.09 2.02 5.04
N LYS A 29 12.78 0.96 5.79
CA LYS A 29 12.69 0.97 7.24
C LYS A 29 13.50 -0.17 7.83
N ILE A 30 13.82 -0.04 9.12
CA ILE A 30 14.48 -1.07 9.92
C ILE A 30 13.48 -1.55 10.98
N ARG A 31 13.37 -2.85 11.17
CA ARG A 31 12.67 -3.46 12.31
C ARG A 31 13.53 -4.53 12.96
N HIS A 32 13.46 -4.65 14.29
CA HIS A 32 14.22 -5.65 15.04
C HIS A 32 13.45 -6.96 15.17
N ALA A 33 12.16 -6.88 15.52
CA ALA A 33 11.20 -7.98 15.50
C ALA A 33 9.96 -7.61 14.68
N PHE A 34 9.10 -8.59 14.40
CA PHE A 34 7.85 -8.38 13.68
C PHE A 34 6.84 -7.55 14.50
N SER A 35 6.89 -7.64 15.83
CA SER A 35 6.08 -6.85 16.76
C SER A 35 6.45 -5.37 16.80
N ASP A 36 7.62 -5.00 16.26
CA ASP A 36 8.16 -3.66 16.39
C ASP A 36 7.68 -2.76 15.26
N TYR A 37 7.52 -1.49 15.57
CA TYR A 37 7.35 -0.47 14.55
C TYR A 37 8.63 -0.30 13.73
N GLY A 38 8.48 -0.17 12.41
CA GLY A 38 9.59 0.14 11.54
C GLY A 38 10.09 1.57 11.73
N ILE A 39 11.39 1.71 11.94
CA ILE A 39 12.08 2.99 12.12
C ILE A 39 12.70 3.41 10.79
N SER A 40 12.61 4.70 10.46
CA SER A 40 13.25 5.28 9.27
C SER A 40 14.77 5.09 9.29
N THR A 41 15.38 4.83 8.13
CA THR A 41 16.82 4.66 7.99
C THR A 41 17.42 5.50 6.87
N ALA A 42 18.63 5.99 7.08
CA ALA A 42 19.39 6.75 6.10
C ALA A 42 20.17 5.81 5.17
N THR A 43 19.51 5.30 4.13
CA THR A 43 20.04 4.25 3.21
C THR A 43 21.30 4.64 2.45
N ARG A 44 21.63 5.93 2.35
CA ARG A 44 22.89 6.40 1.76
C ARG A 44 24.10 6.31 2.70
N LYS A 45 23.86 6.16 4.01
CA LYS A 45 24.89 6.18 5.06
C LYS A 45 25.02 4.83 5.76
N ILE A 46 23.90 4.13 5.93
CA ILE A 46 23.83 2.87 6.69
C ILE A 46 23.81 1.70 5.71
N PRO A 47 24.75 0.74 5.82
CA PRO A 47 24.72 -0.48 5.02
C PRO A 47 23.45 -1.30 5.25
N PHE A 48 22.94 -1.93 4.19
CA PHE A 48 21.78 -2.81 4.30
C PHE A 48 22.09 -4.06 5.13
N SER A 49 21.07 -4.54 5.82
CA SER A 49 21.09 -5.75 6.66
C SER A 49 19.74 -6.45 6.58
N LEU A 50 19.62 -7.67 7.11
CA LEU A 50 18.36 -8.44 7.14
C LEU A 50 17.22 -7.76 7.91
N LYS A 51 17.55 -6.81 8.80
CA LYS A 51 16.59 -5.95 9.52
C LYS A 51 15.92 -4.90 8.63
N HIS A 52 16.46 -4.62 7.45
CA HIS A 52 15.91 -3.65 6.52
C HIS A 52 14.77 -4.26 5.71
N TYR A 53 13.68 -3.51 5.55
CA TYR A 53 12.58 -3.88 4.68
C TYR A 53 12.05 -2.66 3.92
N VAL A 54 11.32 -2.92 2.84
CA VAL A 54 10.63 -1.89 2.08
C VAL A 54 9.20 -1.78 2.61
N GLU A 55 8.84 -0.61 3.10
CA GLU A 55 7.46 -0.22 3.31
C GLU A 55 6.94 0.43 2.03
N TRP A 56 5.93 -0.18 1.40
CA TRP A 56 5.30 0.36 0.20
C TRP A 56 3.80 0.52 0.42
N GLN A 57 3.35 1.78 0.43
CA GLN A 57 1.93 2.13 0.36
C GLN A 57 1.43 1.93 -1.08
N ILE A 58 1.22 0.66 -1.43
CA ILE A 58 0.77 0.23 -2.75
C ILE A 58 -0.69 0.67 -2.99
N GLY A 59 -0.97 1.19 -4.18
CA GLY A 59 -2.30 1.47 -4.69
C GLY A 59 -2.76 0.41 -5.70
N TYR A 60 -3.99 0.56 -6.19
CA TYR A 60 -4.58 -0.34 -7.17
C TYR A 60 -5.29 0.39 -8.32
N ASP A 61 -5.42 1.70 -8.27
CA ASP A 61 -6.04 2.49 -9.32
C ASP A 61 -5.49 3.93 -9.38
N VAL A 62 -5.77 4.60 -10.51
CA VAL A 62 -5.49 6.02 -10.68
C VAL A 62 -6.59 6.68 -11.52
N PRO A 63 -7.11 7.87 -11.14
CA PRO A 63 -8.00 8.64 -11.99
C PRO A 63 -7.31 9.07 -13.29
N ILE A 64 -7.97 8.90 -14.43
CA ILE A 64 -7.39 9.30 -15.74
C ILE A 64 -7.10 10.81 -15.84
N LYS A 65 -7.80 11.62 -15.03
CA LYS A 65 -7.60 13.07 -14.92
C LYS A 65 -6.29 13.43 -14.20
N ASP A 66 -5.72 12.54 -13.39
CA ASP A 66 -4.42 12.71 -12.73
C ASP A 66 -3.31 12.39 -13.76
N LYS A 67 -3.01 13.35 -14.63
CA LYS A 67 -2.08 13.18 -15.76
C LYS A 67 -0.70 12.71 -15.33
N GLU A 68 -0.22 13.13 -14.17
CA GLU A 68 1.12 12.77 -13.68
C GLU A 68 1.18 11.29 -13.33
N LYS A 69 0.21 10.77 -12.58
CA LYS A 69 0.17 9.34 -12.25
C LYS A 69 -0.28 8.47 -13.42
N PHE A 70 -1.18 8.96 -14.27
CA PHE A 70 -1.59 8.25 -15.49
C PHE A 70 -0.42 8.02 -16.46
N LYS A 71 0.60 8.90 -16.47
CA LYS A 71 1.83 8.65 -17.24
C LYS A 71 2.62 7.44 -16.74
N LEU A 72 2.48 7.08 -15.46
CA LEU A 72 3.26 6.01 -14.80
C LEU A 72 2.70 4.62 -15.05
N THR A 73 1.40 4.48 -15.32
CA THR A 73 0.80 3.20 -15.72
C THR A 73 1.28 2.80 -17.10
N THR A 74 1.41 1.49 -17.31
CA THR A 74 1.69 0.90 -18.62
C THR A 74 0.40 0.63 -19.42
N LEU A 75 -0.76 0.61 -18.74
CA LEU A 75 -2.07 0.27 -19.29
C LEU A 75 -2.89 1.54 -19.58
N LYS A 76 -2.55 2.23 -20.68
CA LYS A 76 -3.14 3.54 -21.06
C LYS A 76 -4.35 3.45 -21.98
N ASP A 77 -4.61 2.29 -22.56
CA ASP A 77 -5.73 2.10 -23.49
C ASP A 77 -7.08 2.22 -22.77
N GLU A 78 -8.08 2.77 -23.46
CA GLU A 78 -9.42 2.98 -22.89
C GLU A 78 -10.12 1.69 -22.43
N LYS A 79 -9.73 0.54 -22.99
CA LYS A 79 -10.27 -0.78 -22.57
C LYS A 79 -9.94 -1.14 -21.12
N TYR A 80 -8.95 -0.48 -20.50
CA TYR A 80 -8.59 -0.68 -19.09
C TYR A 80 -9.29 0.34 -18.17
N HIS A 81 -10.07 1.26 -18.74
CA HIS A 81 -10.78 2.26 -17.97
C HIS A 81 -12.02 1.67 -17.32
N PHE A 82 -12.30 2.10 -16.10
CA PHE A 82 -13.49 1.71 -15.36
C PHE A 82 -14.02 2.87 -14.52
N LEU A 83 -15.30 2.81 -14.14
CA LEU A 83 -15.92 3.79 -13.26
C LEU A 83 -15.69 3.37 -11.82
N GLY A 84 -14.95 4.18 -11.05
CA GLY A 84 -14.77 3.95 -9.62
C GLY A 84 -16.03 4.31 -8.83
N ALA A 85 -16.15 3.79 -7.61
CA ALA A 85 -17.28 4.06 -6.71
C ALA A 85 -17.46 5.56 -6.36
N ASN A 86 -16.43 6.38 -6.58
CA ASN A 86 -16.48 7.84 -6.43
C ASN A 86 -16.89 8.57 -7.72
N ASN A 87 -17.48 7.87 -8.69
CA ASN A 87 -17.91 8.38 -10.00
C ASN A 87 -16.78 8.99 -10.85
N LYS A 88 -15.52 8.65 -10.57
CA LYS A 88 -14.38 9.05 -11.40
C LYS A 88 -13.99 7.90 -12.32
N VAL A 89 -13.69 8.23 -13.58
CA VAL A 89 -13.07 7.27 -14.50
C VAL A 89 -11.62 7.07 -14.07
N LYS A 90 -11.25 5.81 -13.90
CA LYS A 90 -9.93 5.37 -13.45
C LYS A 90 -9.36 4.32 -14.39
N THR A 91 -8.06 4.08 -14.29
CA THR A 91 -7.38 2.95 -14.94
C THR A 91 -6.61 2.12 -13.91
N LEU A 92 -6.15 0.96 -14.34
CA LEU A 92 -5.32 0.05 -13.55
C LEU A 92 -3.97 0.69 -13.23
N TYR A 93 -3.54 0.54 -11.98
CA TYR A 93 -2.28 1.10 -11.48
C TYR A 93 -1.68 0.24 -10.37
N GLU A 94 -0.35 0.09 -10.36
CA GLU A 94 0.40 -0.65 -9.32
C GLU A 94 -0.10 -2.09 -9.13
N LEU A 95 -0.85 -2.39 -8.06
CA LEU A 95 -1.30 -3.75 -7.74
C LEU A 95 -2.16 -4.36 -8.87
N SER A 96 -3.10 -3.60 -9.42
CA SER A 96 -4.01 -4.13 -10.44
C SER A 96 -3.33 -4.35 -11.79
N GLU A 97 -2.31 -3.55 -12.13
CA GLU A 97 -1.43 -3.82 -13.27
C GLU A 97 -0.64 -5.12 -13.07
N ILE A 98 -0.11 -5.35 -11.86
CA ILE A 98 0.60 -6.60 -11.53
C ILE A 98 -0.33 -7.80 -11.71
N ILE A 99 -1.57 -7.73 -11.21
CA ILE A 99 -2.57 -8.80 -11.37
C ILE A 99 -2.90 -9.02 -12.85
N TYR A 100 -3.09 -7.95 -13.62
CA TYR A 100 -3.35 -8.04 -15.05
C TYR A 100 -2.22 -8.79 -15.77
N TYR A 101 -0.97 -8.38 -15.57
CA TYR A 101 0.17 -9.05 -16.19
C TYR A 101 0.39 -10.46 -15.66
N ALA A 102 0.11 -10.73 -14.39
CA ALA A 102 0.16 -12.08 -13.85
C ALA A 102 -0.82 -13.00 -14.57
N LYS A 103 -2.03 -12.51 -14.88
CA LYS A 103 -3.00 -13.28 -15.68
C LYS A 103 -2.53 -13.49 -17.12
N GLN A 104 -1.94 -12.48 -17.77
CA GLN A 104 -1.39 -12.58 -19.13
C GLN A 104 -0.23 -13.59 -19.22
N LEU A 105 0.61 -13.63 -18.19
CA LEU A 105 1.72 -14.57 -18.08
C LEU A 105 1.30 -15.98 -17.60
N ASN A 106 0.00 -16.19 -17.33
CA ASN A 106 -0.55 -17.40 -16.73
C ASN A 106 0.08 -17.77 -15.38
N LEU A 107 0.47 -16.77 -14.59
CA LEU A 107 0.91 -16.94 -13.19
C LEU A 107 -0.28 -17.09 -12.24
N ILE A 108 -1.44 -16.58 -12.62
CA ILE A 108 -2.73 -16.78 -11.95
C ILE A 108 -3.77 -17.29 -12.97
N SER A 109 -4.71 -18.10 -12.50
CA SER A 109 -5.81 -18.62 -13.31
C SER A 109 -7.00 -17.66 -13.33
N LEU A 110 -7.93 -17.87 -14.26
CA LEU A 110 -9.23 -17.17 -14.24
C LEU A 110 -10.03 -17.54 -12.98
N GLU A 111 -9.99 -18.82 -12.60
CA GLU A 111 -10.65 -19.32 -11.39
C GLU A 111 -10.18 -18.61 -10.12
N ASN A 112 -8.88 -18.27 -10.00
CA ASN A 112 -8.40 -17.47 -8.87
C ASN A 112 -9.11 -16.11 -8.76
N LEU A 113 -9.36 -15.45 -9.89
CA LEU A 113 -10.05 -14.16 -9.94
C LEU A 113 -11.54 -14.31 -9.64
N GLU A 114 -12.19 -15.33 -10.20
CA GLU A 114 -13.61 -15.63 -9.95
C GLU A 114 -13.87 -15.97 -8.47
N ASN A 115 -12.99 -16.76 -7.85
CA ASN A 115 -13.09 -17.08 -6.44
C ASN A 115 -12.87 -15.85 -5.56
N THR A 116 -11.97 -14.95 -5.94
CA THR A 116 -11.78 -13.65 -5.26
C THR A 116 -13.05 -12.80 -5.36
N LEU A 117 -13.66 -12.71 -6.54
CA LEU A 117 -14.92 -11.98 -6.72
C LEU A 117 -16.05 -12.56 -5.83
N LYS A 118 -16.26 -13.88 -5.88
CA LYS A 118 -17.26 -14.57 -5.04
C LYS A 118 -17.02 -14.36 -3.54
N TYR A 119 -15.75 -14.29 -3.13
CA TYR A 119 -15.39 -13.96 -1.76
C TYR A 119 -15.79 -12.51 -1.42
N LEU A 120 -15.41 -11.54 -2.25
CA LEU A 120 -15.69 -10.11 -2.06
C LEU A 120 -17.19 -9.81 -2.02
N GLU A 121 -17.99 -10.42 -2.90
CA GLU A 121 -19.45 -10.23 -2.94
C GLU A 121 -20.17 -10.68 -1.66
N LYS A 122 -19.58 -11.61 -0.91
CA LYS A 122 -20.13 -12.11 0.36
C LYS A 122 -19.70 -11.27 1.57
N GLN A 123 -18.72 -10.38 1.41
CA GLN A 123 -18.20 -9.61 2.54
C GLN A 123 -19.20 -8.56 3.01
N LYS A 124 -19.45 -8.58 4.32
CA LYS A 124 -20.27 -7.59 5.04
C LYS A 124 -19.50 -6.86 6.13
N GLN A 125 -18.26 -7.30 6.40
CA GLN A 125 -17.40 -6.74 7.43
C GLN A 125 -16.26 -5.99 6.76
N PHE A 126 -16.18 -4.68 7.03
CA PHE A 126 -15.13 -3.83 6.52
C PHE A 126 -14.24 -3.36 7.67
N ILE A 127 -12.95 -3.18 7.39
CA ILE A 127 -11.97 -2.72 8.38
C ILE A 127 -12.40 -1.37 8.98
N GLU A 128 -12.87 -0.45 8.13
CA GLU A 128 -13.29 0.90 8.54
C GLU A 128 -14.51 0.89 9.48
N ASP A 129 -15.38 -0.12 9.37
CA ASP A 129 -16.55 -0.28 10.24
C ASP A 129 -16.22 -1.02 11.53
N SER A 130 -15.17 -1.85 11.52
CA SER A 130 -14.85 -2.79 12.60
C SER A 130 -13.80 -2.24 13.58
N PHE A 131 -12.97 -1.30 13.16
CA PHE A 131 -11.85 -0.79 13.95
C PHE A 131 -11.86 0.74 13.98
N MET A 132 -11.95 1.31 15.19
CA MET A 132 -12.08 2.76 15.39
C MET A 132 -10.88 3.35 16.12
N ILE A 133 -10.61 4.62 15.83
CA ILE A 133 -9.70 5.45 16.62
C ILE A 133 -10.40 5.80 17.93
N THR A 134 -9.79 5.48 19.07
CA THR A 134 -10.36 5.78 20.39
C THR A 134 -9.59 6.90 21.06
N ARG A 135 -10.30 7.72 21.84
CA ARG A 135 -9.70 8.75 22.71
C ARG A 135 -10.09 8.49 24.16
N GLU A 136 -9.10 8.43 25.03
CA GLU A 136 -9.31 8.29 26.47
C GLU A 136 -9.83 9.59 27.10
N ARG A 137 -10.55 9.48 28.21
CA ARG A 137 -10.95 10.66 29.00
C ARG A 137 -9.72 11.41 29.51
N PHE A 138 -9.85 12.73 29.59
CA PHE A 138 -8.81 13.58 30.18
C PHE A 138 -8.59 13.24 31.65
N ARG A 139 -7.33 13.35 32.08
CA ARG A 139 -6.91 13.19 33.48
C ARG A 139 -5.87 14.27 33.79
N SER A 140 -6.00 14.90 34.94
CA SER A 140 -4.98 15.84 35.42
C SER A 140 -3.62 15.13 35.57
N HIS A 141 -2.57 15.79 35.09
CA HIS A 141 -1.22 15.27 35.02
C HIS A 141 -0.22 16.39 35.27
N GLN A 142 0.66 16.20 36.26
CA GLN A 142 1.73 17.14 36.59
C GLN A 142 3.03 16.76 35.87
N PHE A 143 3.60 17.72 35.14
CA PHE A 143 4.89 17.56 34.47
C PHE A 143 5.69 18.86 34.52
N GLY A 144 6.91 18.80 35.06
CA GLY A 144 7.78 19.98 35.21
C GLY A 144 7.22 21.07 36.14
N GLY A 145 6.35 20.70 37.09
CA GLY A 145 5.72 21.65 38.03
C GLY A 145 4.50 22.39 37.47
N MET A 146 4.00 21.99 36.30
CA MET A 146 2.78 22.54 35.68
C MET A 146 1.69 21.47 35.57
N ASP A 147 0.43 21.88 35.75
CA ASP A 147 -0.75 21.04 35.56
C ASP A 147 -1.15 20.96 34.09
N PHE A 148 -1.41 19.74 33.60
CA PHE A 148 -1.94 19.47 32.26
C PHE A 148 -3.17 18.56 32.34
N GLU A 149 -4.06 18.66 31.37
CA GLU A 149 -5.08 17.64 31.12
C GLU A 149 -4.60 16.67 30.04
N LEU A 150 -4.20 15.47 30.45
CA LEU A 150 -3.65 14.45 29.56
C LEU A 150 -4.76 13.55 29.02
N SER A 151 -4.76 13.30 27.71
CA SER A 151 -5.57 12.27 27.05
C SER A 151 -4.69 11.50 26.06
N ARG A 152 -5.01 10.23 25.84
CA ARG A 152 -4.34 9.36 24.85
C ARG A 152 -5.27 9.05 23.69
N ILE A 153 -4.68 8.97 22.50
CA ILE A 153 -5.36 8.53 21.28
C ILE A 153 -4.73 7.20 20.85
N SER A 154 -5.56 6.20 20.61
CA SER A 154 -5.13 4.87 20.19
C SER A 154 -5.59 4.58 18.77
N TYR A 155 -4.65 4.12 17.94
CA TYR A 155 -4.89 3.76 16.54
C TYR A 155 -4.71 2.26 16.39
N PRO A 156 -5.74 1.51 15.93
CA PRO A 156 -5.59 0.09 15.65
C PRO A 156 -4.66 -0.13 14.44
N LEU A 157 -3.84 -1.18 14.52
CA LEU A 157 -2.97 -1.65 13.43
C LEU A 157 -3.24 -3.14 13.20
N LEU A 158 -3.50 -3.51 11.95
CA LEU A 158 -3.70 -4.90 11.54
C LEU A 158 -2.51 -5.33 10.68
N ILE A 159 -2.02 -6.54 10.92
CA ILE A 159 -0.90 -7.13 10.17
C ILE A 159 -1.31 -8.52 9.70
N HIS A 160 -1.15 -8.77 8.40
CA HIS A 160 -1.31 -10.07 7.77
C HIS A 160 0.07 -10.55 7.29
N SER A 161 0.49 -11.75 7.70
CA SER A 161 1.83 -12.32 7.42
C SER A 161 1.73 -13.71 6.83
#